data_AF-A0AAX3XE70-F1
#
_entry.id   AF-A0AAX3XE70-F1
#
_cell.length_a   1.000
_cell.length_b   1.000
_cell.length_c   1.000
_cell.angle_alpha   90.00
_cell.angle_beta   90.00
_cell.angle_gamma   90.00
#
_symmetry.space_group_name_H-M   'P 1'
#
loop_
_entity.id
_entity.type
_entity.pdbx_description
1 polymer ?
#
loop_
_entity_poly.entity_id
_entity_poly.type
_entity_poly.pdbx_seq_one_letter_code
_entity_poly.pdbx_strand_id
1 'polypeptide(L)'
;MLIHKAIREQIAELLQSLDPTIKVWAGRPTFIDLDNEPTTLAVFIDDAQSEPTGLCGGEWEAILNIAIYQRSTQGEAPLDELAEQIVQCLAEAFENDDLESLQQCYLTGYHYEQDAQKRTWYIANLQYQITYGQEE
;
A
#
# COMPACT_ATOMS: atom_id res chain seq x y z
N MET A 1 -9.05 13.17 -4.81
CA MET A 1 -8.83 14.12 -3.70
C MET A 1 -7.33 14.28 -3.47
N LEU A 2 -6.88 15.46 -3.03
CA LEU A 2 -5.44 15.73 -2.81
C LEU A 2 -4.89 14.97 -1.60
N ILE A 3 -5.67 14.81 -0.53
CA ILE A 3 -5.24 14.05 0.66
C ILE A 3 -4.96 12.58 0.34
N HIS A 4 -5.79 11.91 -0.47
CA HIS A 4 -5.51 10.52 -0.91
C HIS A 4 -4.22 10.43 -1.74
N LYS A 5 -3.90 11.49 -2.51
CA LYS A 5 -2.66 11.54 -3.29
C LYS A 5 -1.46 11.67 -2.34
N ALA A 6 -1.52 12.58 -1.37
CA ALA A 6 -0.47 12.77 -0.37
C ALA A 6 -0.20 11.49 0.43
N ILE A 7 -1.25 10.80 0.93
CA ILE A 7 -1.11 9.52 1.64
C ILE A 7 -0.39 8.49 0.78
N ARG A 8 -0.80 8.32 -0.50
CA ARG A 8 -0.15 7.34 -1.38
C ARG A 8 1.31 7.69 -1.68
N GLU A 9 1.62 8.97 -1.88
CA GLU A 9 2.99 9.42 -2.13
C GLU A 9 3.87 9.24 -0.89
N GLN A 10 3.39 9.62 0.29
CA GLN A 10 4.10 9.46 1.57
C GLN A 10 4.44 7.98 1.83
N ILE A 11 3.46 7.09 1.70
CA ILE A 11 3.69 5.65 1.88
C ILE A 11 4.60 5.11 0.77
N ALA A 12 4.43 5.52 -0.47
CA ALA A 12 5.29 5.07 -1.57
C ALA A 12 6.76 5.49 -1.37
N GLU A 13 7.01 6.72 -0.91
CA GLU A 13 8.35 7.22 -0.60
C GLU A 13 8.99 6.46 0.56
N LEU A 14 8.21 6.16 1.61
CA LEU A 14 8.65 5.33 2.73
C LEU A 14 9.08 3.94 2.24
N LEU A 15 8.23 3.26 1.46
CA LEU A 15 8.55 1.93 0.93
C LEU A 15 9.70 1.96 -0.08
N GLN A 16 9.85 3.05 -0.83
CA GLN A 16 10.98 3.22 -1.75
C GLN A 16 12.32 3.31 -1.02
N SER A 17 12.31 3.76 0.25
CA SER A 17 13.50 3.84 1.10
C SER A 17 13.95 2.48 1.64
N LEU A 18 13.05 1.49 1.72
CA LEU A 18 13.35 0.12 2.14
C LEU A 18 14.35 -0.54 1.18
N ASP A 19 14.08 -0.47 -0.14
CA ASP A 19 14.96 -0.98 -1.17
C ASP A 19 14.88 -0.09 -2.43
N PRO A 20 15.96 0.63 -2.79
CA PRO A 20 15.99 1.50 -3.97
C PRO A 20 15.92 0.75 -5.30
N THR A 21 16.07 -0.58 -5.30
CA THR A 21 15.96 -1.42 -6.50
C THR A 21 14.52 -1.83 -6.81
N ILE A 22 13.62 -1.77 -5.82
CA ILE A 22 12.21 -2.08 -6.00
C ILE A 22 11.50 -0.83 -6.47
N LYS A 23 10.72 -0.95 -7.56
CA LYS A 23 9.93 0.16 -8.04
C LYS A 23 8.62 0.27 -7.26
N VAL A 24 8.35 1.45 -6.72
CA VAL A 24 7.11 1.72 -5.96
C VAL A 24 6.21 2.70 -6.70
N TRP A 25 4.93 2.34 -6.85
CA TRP A 25 3.91 3.17 -7.50
C TRP A 25 2.94 3.77 -6.49
N ALA A 26 2.75 5.09 -6.50
CA ALA A 26 1.73 5.80 -5.72
C ALA A 26 0.33 5.75 -6.37
N GLY A 27 -0.11 4.54 -6.73
CA GLY A 27 -1.41 4.25 -7.33
C GLY A 27 -1.39 2.90 -8.03
N ARG A 28 -2.54 2.49 -8.59
CA ARG A 28 -2.61 1.26 -9.41
C ARG A 28 -1.95 1.50 -10.77
N PRO A 29 -0.85 0.82 -11.11
CA PRO A 29 -0.27 0.93 -12.45
C PRO A 29 -1.19 0.27 -13.48
N THR A 30 -1.31 0.88 -14.66
CA THR A 30 -2.05 0.30 -15.79
C THR A 30 -1.27 -0.82 -16.48
N PHE A 31 0.05 -0.80 -16.36
CA PHE A 31 0.97 -1.77 -16.92
C PHE A 31 2.22 -1.85 -16.04
N ILE A 32 2.68 -3.08 -15.76
CA ILE A 32 3.94 -3.34 -15.06
C ILE A 32 4.78 -4.23 -15.99
N ASP A 33 6.00 -3.78 -16.28
CA ASP A 33 6.95 -4.55 -17.07
C ASP A 33 7.75 -5.49 -16.16
N LEU A 34 7.12 -6.59 -15.75
CA LEU A 34 7.72 -7.59 -14.87
C LEU A 34 8.89 -8.38 -15.52
N ASP A 35 9.20 -8.15 -16.80
CA ASP A 35 10.40 -8.71 -17.43
C ASP A 35 11.65 -7.89 -17.08
N ASN A 36 11.50 -6.57 -16.92
CA ASN A 36 12.58 -5.65 -16.54
C ASN A 36 12.55 -5.29 -15.03
N GLU A 37 11.38 -5.39 -14.41
CA GLU A 37 11.13 -4.98 -13.01
C GLU A 37 10.61 -6.21 -12.24
N PRO A 38 11.50 -7.12 -11.78
CA PRO A 38 11.09 -8.44 -11.28
C PRO A 38 10.23 -8.36 -10.00
N THR A 39 10.40 -7.29 -9.23
CA THR A 39 9.62 -6.95 -8.04
C THR A 39 9.14 -5.51 -8.16
N THR A 40 7.85 -5.29 -7.94
CA THR A 40 7.23 -3.97 -8.00
C THR A 40 6.17 -3.86 -6.91
N LEU A 41 6.07 -2.70 -6.27
CA LEU A 41 5.05 -2.39 -5.28
C LEU A 41 4.06 -1.37 -5.83
N ALA A 42 2.78 -1.50 -5.50
CA ALA A 42 1.78 -0.48 -5.77
C ALA A 42 0.98 -0.16 -4.51
N VAL A 43 0.88 1.13 -4.19
CA VAL A 43 0.14 1.65 -3.05
C VAL A 43 -1.13 2.32 -3.57
N PHE A 44 -2.29 1.87 -3.15
CA PHE A 44 -3.57 2.46 -3.57
C PHE A 44 -4.60 2.46 -2.46
N ILE A 45 -5.62 3.30 -2.59
CA ILE A 45 -6.69 3.47 -1.61
C ILE A 45 -8.00 3.08 -2.28
N ASP A 46 -8.74 2.17 -1.65
CA ASP A 46 -10.08 1.77 -2.02
C ASP A 46 -11.08 2.14 -0.92
N ASP A 47 -12.37 2.12 -1.27
CA ASP A 47 -13.50 2.27 -0.35
C ASP A 47 -13.41 3.47 0.61
N ALA A 48 -12.81 4.58 0.15
CA ALA A 48 -12.77 5.80 0.93
C ALA A 48 -14.17 6.38 1.14
N GLN A 49 -14.60 6.42 2.40
CA GLN A 49 -15.87 7.00 2.84
C GLN A 49 -15.60 8.10 3.86
N SER A 50 -16.40 9.16 3.83
CA SER A 50 -16.41 10.19 4.87
C SER A 50 -17.62 10.01 5.76
N GLU A 51 -17.46 10.19 7.06
CA GLU A 51 -18.63 10.36 7.91
C GLU A 51 -19.37 11.67 7.55
N PRO A 52 -20.71 11.68 7.55
CA PRO A 52 -21.50 12.88 7.27
C PRO A 52 -21.58 13.80 8.50
N THR A 53 -20.45 14.05 9.17
CA THR A 53 -20.39 14.78 10.45
C THR A 53 -20.19 16.29 10.32
N GLY A 54 -20.21 16.85 9.11
CA GLY A 54 -20.04 18.29 8.91
C GLY A 54 -20.32 18.77 7.48
N LEU A 55 -20.23 20.09 7.28
CA LEU A 55 -20.75 20.74 6.07
C LEU A 55 -19.84 20.63 4.83
N CYS A 56 -18.56 20.25 4.96
CA CYS A 56 -17.61 20.13 3.83
C CYS A 56 -16.30 19.38 4.14
N GLY A 57 -16.19 18.67 5.26
CA GLY A 57 -14.95 17.98 5.66
C GLY A 57 -15.18 17.29 6.99
N GLY A 58 -14.77 16.04 7.08
CA GLY A 58 -14.88 15.20 8.26
C GLY A 58 -13.79 14.16 8.25
N GLU A 59 -13.81 13.31 9.27
CA GLU A 59 -12.98 12.12 9.35
C GLU A 59 -13.33 11.15 8.20
N TRP A 60 -12.29 10.61 7.57
CA TRP A 60 -12.39 9.65 6.49
C TRP A 60 -11.88 8.31 6.96
N GLU A 61 -12.54 7.28 6.47
CA GLU A 61 -12.17 5.89 6.65
C GLU A 61 -11.96 5.26 5.26
N ALA A 62 -10.86 4.55 5.05
CA ALA A 62 -10.57 3.89 3.78
C ALA A 62 -9.72 2.64 3.94
N ILE A 63 -9.59 1.88 2.85
CA ILE A 63 -8.72 0.71 2.78
C ILE A 63 -7.45 1.07 1.99
N LEU A 64 -6.32 1.16 2.68
CA LEU A 64 -5.00 1.26 2.07
C LEU A 64 -4.54 -0.15 1.67
N ASN A 65 -4.23 -0.31 0.39
CA ASN A 65 -3.74 -1.55 -0.17
C ASN A 65 -2.29 -1.36 -0.63
N ILE A 66 -1.44 -2.34 -0.31
CA ILE A 66 -0.07 -2.43 -0.78
C ILE A 66 0.08 -3.76 -1.51
N ALA A 67 0.05 -3.69 -2.83
CA ALA A 67 0.21 -4.85 -3.70
C ALA A 67 1.67 -5.06 -4.08
N ILE A 68 2.15 -6.26 -3.82
CA ILE A 68 3.48 -6.77 -4.16
C ILE A 68 3.33 -7.61 -5.41
N TYR A 69 3.88 -7.13 -6.52
CA TYR A 69 3.98 -7.86 -7.76
C TYR A 69 5.35 -8.49 -7.86
N GLN A 70 5.39 -9.82 -7.94
CA GLN A 70 6.64 -10.53 -8.12
C GLN A 70 6.53 -11.61 -9.17
N ARG A 71 7.52 -11.63 -10.06
CA ARG A 71 7.76 -12.78 -10.92
C ARG A 71 8.62 -13.78 -10.16
N SER A 72 8.04 -14.91 -9.76
CA SER A 72 8.75 -15.93 -9.00
C SER A 72 8.44 -17.32 -9.52
N THR A 73 9.47 -18.15 -9.67
CA THR A 73 9.35 -19.61 -9.79
C THR A 73 9.44 -20.31 -8.43
N GLN A 74 9.71 -19.55 -7.36
CA GLN A 74 9.97 -20.05 -6.00
C GLN A 74 8.70 -20.07 -5.12
N GLY A 75 7.54 -19.69 -5.67
CA GLY A 75 6.28 -19.64 -4.93
C GLY A 75 6.13 -18.35 -4.11
N GLU A 76 5.36 -18.44 -3.02
CA GLU A 76 4.89 -17.31 -2.22
C GLU A 76 5.91 -16.83 -1.16
N ALA A 77 6.91 -17.64 -0.77
CA ALA A 77 7.83 -17.30 0.32
C ALA A 77 8.55 -15.94 0.16
N PRO A 78 9.03 -15.53 -1.03
CA PRO A 78 9.62 -14.20 -1.19
C PRO A 78 8.63 -13.04 -1.03
N LEU A 79 7.34 -13.28 -1.31
CA LEU A 79 6.28 -12.28 -1.07
C LEU A 79 6.06 -12.10 0.42
N ASP A 80 6.07 -13.19 1.19
CA ASP A 80 5.91 -13.16 2.64
C ASP A 80 7.06 -12.41 3.33
N GLU A 81 8.30 -12.68 2.90
CA GLU A 81 9.47 -11.97 3.43
C GLU A 81 9.38 -10.46 3.17
N LEU A 82 8.97 -10.05 1.97
CA LEU A 82 8.81 -8.65 1.63
C LEU A 82 7.59 -8.01 2.31
N ALA A 83 6.49 -8.75 2.45
CA ALA A 83 5.31 -8.31 3.16
C ALA A 83 5.60 -8.03 4.64
N GLU A 84 6.34 -8.92 5.30
CA GLU A 84 6.77 -8.74 6.70
C GLU A 84 7.67 -7.50 6.85
N GLN A 85 8.60 -7.27 5.92
CA GLN A 85 9.43 -6.06 5.91
C GLN A 85 8.60 -4.78 5.75
N ILE A 86 7.58 -4.80 4.88
CA ILE A 86 6.66 -3.67 4.70
C ILE A 86 5.87 -3.41 5.99
N VAL A 87 5.36 -4.46 6.64
CA VAL A 87 4.63 -4.34 7.92
C VAL A 87 5.51 -3.71 9.00
N GLN A 88 6.77 -4.17 9.13
CA GLN A 88 7.72 -3.63 10.10
C GLN A 88 8.07 -2.17 9.81
N CYS A 89 8.34 -1.84 8.54
CA CYS A 89 8.65 -0.48 8.10
C CYS A 89 7.50 0.49 8.41
N LEU A 90 6.25 0.09 8.16
CA LEU A 90 5.08 0.91 8.49
C LEU A 90 4.91 1.07 10.00
N ALA A 91 5.11 0.01 10.78
CA ALA A 91 5.01 0.07 12.24
C ALA A 91 6.04 1.08 12.82
N GLU A 92 7.30 1.00 12.37
CA GLU A 92 8.35 1.94 12.78
C GLU A 92 8.02 3.38 12.37
N ALA A 93 7.51 3.60 11.15
CA ALA A 93 7.13 4.94 10.69
C ALA A 93 5.98 5.54 11.51
N PHE A 94 5.02 4.72 11.97
CA PHE A 94 3.97 5.17 12.90
C PHE A 94 4.51 5.47 14.30
N GLU A 95 5.44 4.67 14.81
CA GLU A 95 6.06 4.91 16.12
C GLU A 95 6.91 6.19 16.14
N ASN A 96 7.54 6.53 15.01
CA ASN A 96 8.37 7.72 14.84
C ASN A 96 7.60 8.99 14.45
N ASP A 97 6.28 8.90 14.26
CA ASP A 97 5.42 10.00 13.81
C ASP A 97 5.77 10.53 12.39
N ASP A 98 6.31 9.66 11.52
CA ASP A 98 6.70 9.99 10.15
C ASP A 98 5.50 10.07 9.17
N LEU A 99 4.32 9.61 9.62
CA LEU A 99 3.10 9.46 8.82
C LEU A 99 2.03 10.51 9.17
N GLU A 100 2.41 11.80 9.11
CA GLU A 100 1.55 12.95 9.45
C GLU A 100 0.16 12.96 8.80
N SER A 101 -0.01 12.31 7.64
CA SER A 101 -1.28 12.30 6.90
C SER A 101 -2.30 11.30 7.46
N LEU A 102 -1.90 10.40 8.37
CA LEU A 102 -2.71 9.30 8.88
C LEU A 102 -2.87 9.41 10.40
N GLN A 103 -4.10 9.25 10.89
CA GLN A 103 -4.38 9.23 12.33
C GLN A 103 -4.31 7.82 12.90
N GLN A 104 -4.85 6.84 12.16
CA GLN A 104 -4.87 5.44 12.53
C GLN A 104 -4.60 4.56 11.31
N CYS A 105 -3.93 3.43 11.55
CA CYS A 105 -3.66 2.43 10.53
C CYS A 105 -3.59 1.04 11.17
N TYR A 106 -4.44 0.12 10.71
CA TYR A 106 -4.54 -1.23 11.24
C TYR A 106 -4.46 -2.25 10.11
N LEU A 107 -3.53 -3.21 10.19
CA LEU A 107 -3.49 -4.33 9.24
C LEU A 107 -4.77 -5.17 9.39
N THR A 108 -5.56 -5.26 8.34
CA THR A 108 -6.84 -5.98 8.32
C THR A 108 -6.80 -7.27 7.52
N GLY A 109 -5.87 -7.41 6.58
CA GLY A 109 -5.79 -8.59 5.75
C GLY A 109 -4.49 -8.73 4.97
N TYR A 110 -4.20 -9.96 4.59
CA TYR A 110 -3.15 -10.34 3.67
C TYR A 110 -3.70 -11.43 2.76
N HIS A 111 -3.71 -11.20 1.45
CA HIS A 111 -4.25 -12.16 0.49
C HIS A 111 -3.40 -12.26 -0.76
N TYR A 112 -3.44 -13.44 -1.36
CA TYR A 112 -2.79 -13.70 -2.64
C TYR A 112 -3.78 -13.56 -3.78
N GLU A 113 -3.32 -12.94 -4.85
CA GLU A 113 -3.98 -12.94 -6.14
C GLU A 113 -3.06 -13.59 -7.16
N GLN A 114 -3.63 -14.44 -8.00
CA GLN A 114 -2.95 -14.98 -9.17
C GLN A 114 -3.54 -14.31 -10.41
N ASP A 115 -2.68 -13.72 -11.24
CA ASP A 115 -3.15 -13.19 -12.52
C ASP A 115 -3.70 -14.34 -13.38
N ALA A 116 -5.00 -14.24 -13.67
CA ALA A 116 -5.77 -15.22 -14.43
C ALA A 116 -5.21 -15.42 -15.86
N GLN A 117 -4.47 -14.46 -16.41
CA GLN A 117 -4.05 -14.49 -17.80
C GLN A 117 -2.70 -15.17 -18.05
N LYS A 118 -1.72 -15.07 -17.14
CA LYS A 118 -0.34 -15.48 -17.45
C LYS A 118 0.32 -16.49 -16.51
N ARG A 119 -0.28 -16.89 -15.39
CA ARG A 119 0.21 -17.96 -14.47
C ARG A 119 1.69 -17.90 -14.06
N THR A 120 2.38 -16.79 -14.31
CA THR A 120 3.84 -16.65 -14.13
C THR A 120 4.17 -15.61 -13.06
N TRP A 121 3.14 -14.97 -12.49
CA TRP A 121 3.27 -13.87 -11.56
C TRP A 121 2.37 -14.11 -10.36
N TYR A 122 2.89 -13.80 -9.19
CA TYR A 122 2.17 -13.85 -7.92
C TYR A 122 2.00 -12.43 -7.43
N ILE A 123 0.82 -12.15 -6.91
CA ILE A 123 0.50 -10.87 -6.27
C ILE A 123 0.17 -11.19 -4.82
N ALA A 124 0.80 -10.48 -3.91
CA ALA A 124 0.39 -10.47 -2.51
C ALA A 124 -0.10 -9.06 -2.17
N ASN A 125 -1.23 -8.93 -1.49
CA ASN A 125 -1.81 -7.64 -1.16
C ASN A 125 -2.02 -7.54 0.35
N LEU A 126 -1.36 -6.55 0.95
CA LEU A 126 -1.56 -6.14 2.33
C LEU A 126 -2.67 -5.10 2.38
N GLN A 127 -3.66 -5.31 3.24
CA GLN A 127 -4.77 -4.38 3.44
C GLN A 127 -4.71 -3.77 4.82
N TYR A 128 -4.82 -2.46 4.87
CA TYR A 128 -4.86 -1.68 6.09
C TYR A 128 -6.13 -0.85 6.12
N GLN A 129 -6.82 -0.87 7.27
CA GLN A 129 -7.84 0.12 7.57
C GLN A 129 -7.15 1.39 8.00
N ILE A 130 -7.41 2.49 7.30
CA ILE A 130 -6.83 3.80 7.61
C ILE A 130 -7.90 4.83 7.94
N THR A 131 -7.60 5.66 8.92
CA THR A 131 -8.40 6.82 9.29
C THR A 131 -7.58 8.09 9.14
N TYR A 132 -8.15 9.10 8.49
CA TYR A 132 -7.48 10.36 8.21
C TYR A 132 -8.48 11.51 8.06
N GLY A 133 -8.04 12.73 8.37
CA GLY A 133 -8.90 13.91 8.34
C GLY A 133 -8.33 14.99 9.24
N GLN A 134 -8.93 16.17 9.19
CA GLN A 134 -8.66 17.21 10.17
C GLN A 134 -9.70 17.07 11.29
N GLU A 135 -9.25 16.79 12.51
CA GLU A 135 -10.01 17.24 13.69
C GLU A 135 -9.95 18.77 13.69
N GLU A 136 -11.10 19.45 13.68
CA GLU A 136 -11.19 20.92 13.86
C GLU A 136 -10.76 21.34 15.27
#